data_AF-A0A0L8HID7-F1
#
_entry.id   AF-A0A0L8HID7-F1
#
_cell.length_a   1.000
_cell.length_b   1.000
_cell.length_c   1.000
_cell.angle_alpha   90.00
_cell.angle_beta   90.00
_cell.angle_gamma   90.00
#
_symmetry.space_group_name_H-M   'P 1'
#
loop_
_entity.id
_entity.type
_entity.pdbx_description
1 polymer ?
#
loop_
_entity_poly.entity_id
_entity_poly.type
_entity_poly.pdbx_seq_one_letter_code
_entity_poly.pdbx_strand_id
1 'polypeptide(L)'
;VVQLESEFSDIQSEFEVERIEYIQTIQKQEKQVQLFQAILDQIQPCLRRDSNYFNLDKIKNEAHWDEDNQKWILPKVALEKTTMPFVETV
;
A
#
# COMPACT_ATOMS: atom_id res chain seq x y z
N VAL A 1 -12.28 -30.52 38.22
CA VAL A 1 -11.66 -29.23 38.60
C VAL A 1 -10.29 -29.10 37.95
N VAL A 2 -9.34 -30.00 38.26
CA VAL A 2 -7.99 -30.04 37.64
C VAL A 2 -7.99 -30.09 36.10
N GLN A 3 -8.91 -30.85 35.47
CA GLN A 3 -9.03 -30.91 34.00
C GLN A 3 -9.46 -29.58 33.38
N LEU A 4 -10.41 -28.87 34.00
CA LEU A 4 -10.92 -27.60 33.49
C LEU A 4 -9.89 -26.48 33.61
N GLU A 5 -9.09 -26.50 34.68
CA GLU A 5 -7.99 -25.54 34.86
C GLU A 5 -6.86 -25.77 33.84
N SER A 6 -6.56 -27.05 33.54
CA SER A 6 -5.61 -27.40 32.47
C SER A 6 -6.11 -26.95 31.10
N GLU A 7 -7.35 -27.29 30.74
CA GLU A 7 -7.95 -26.91 29.47
C GLU A 7 -8.01 -25.38 29.29
N PHE A 8 -8.35 -24.65 30.35
CA PHE A 8 -8.33 -23.19 30.34
C PHE A 8 -6.93 -22.63 30.11
N SER A 9 -5.91 -23.20 30.78
CA SER A 9 -4.52 -22.79 30.62
C SER A 9 -3.98 -23.09 29.22
N ASP A 10 -4.34 -24.24 28.65
CA ASP A 10 -3.92 -24.65 27.32
C ASP A 10 -4.51 -23.71 26.25
N ILE A 11 -5.82 -23.43 26.33
CA ILE A 11 -6.49 -22.47 25.46
C ILE A 11 -5.87 -21.07 25.57
N GLN A 12 -5.59 -20.62 26.79
CA GLN A 12 -4.96 -19.30 26.99
C GLN A 12 -3.56 -19.25 26.36
N SER A 13 -2.77 -20.30 26.50
CA SER A 13 -1.45 -20.42 25.87
C SER A 13 -1.55 -20.38 24.34
N GLU A 14 -2.49 -21.12 23.75
CA GLU A 14 -2.74 -21.12 22.30
C GLU A 14 -3.11 -19.71 21.80
N PHE A 15 -4.01 -19.01 22.49
CA PHE A 15 -4.37 -17.63 22.14
C PHE A 15 -3.17 -16.67 22.21
N GLU A 16 -2.29 -16.82 23.21
CA GLU A 16 -1.10 -15.99 23.33
C GLU A 16 -0.11 -16.24 22.18
N VAL A 17 0.05 -17.50 21.76
CA VAL A 17 0.88 -17.88 20.61
C VAL A 17 0.34 -17.27 19.33
N GLU A 18 -0.95 -17.47 19.04
CA GLU A 18 -1.58 -16.91 17.84
C GLU A 18 -1.46 -15.39 17.80
N ARG A 19 -1.69 -14.71 18.94
CA ARG A 19 -1.54 -13.26 19.05
C ARG A 19 -0.12 -12.81 18.68
N ILE A 20 0.90 -13.52 19.16
CA ILE A 20 2.30 -13.20 18.85
C ILE A 20 2.55 -13.36 17.34
N GLU A 21 2.08 -14.44 16.74
CA GLU A 21 2.23 -14.69 15.30
C GLU A 21 1.50 -13.64 14.44
N TYR A 22 0.30 -13.23 14.85
CA TYR A 22 -0.43 -12.14 14.20
C TYR A 22 0.35 -10.82 14.26
N ILE A 23 0.89 -10.46 15.43
CA ILE A 23 1.70 -9.24 15.59
C ILE A 23 2.97 -9.32 14.72
N GLN A 24 3.64 -10.46 14.69
CA GLN A 24 4.83 -10.65 13.83
C GLN A 24 4.49 -10.51 12.36
N THR A 25 3.32 -10.99 11.93
CA THR A 25 2.83 -10.85 10.56
C THR A 25 2.61 -9.38 10.20
N ILE A 26 1.95 -8.61 11.07
CA ILE A 26 1.75 -7.16 10.87
C ILE A 26 3.10 -6.45 10.76
N GLN A 27 4.03 -6.70 11.68
CA GLN A 27 5.36 -6.08 11.65
C GLN A 27 6.14 -6.42 10.39
N LYS A 28 6.02 -7.65 9.88
CA LYS A 28 6.63 -8.06 8.61
C LYS A 28 6.01 -7.33 7.43
N GLN A 29 4.68 -7.21 7.40
CA GLN A 29 3.96 -6.47 6.36
C GLN A 29 4.30 -4.98 6.38
N GLU A 30 4.39 -4.35 7.55
CA GLU A 30 4.82 -2.95 7.69
C GLU A 30 6.21 -2.71 7.12
N LYS A 31 7.18 -3.59 7.42
CA LYS A 31 8.53 -3.53 6.83
C LYS A 31 8.50 -3.65 5.32
N GLN A 32 7.64 -4.50 4.78
CA GLN A 32 7.49 -4.68 3.34
C GLN A 32 6.89 -3.43 2.67
N VAL A 33 5.90 -2.81 3.29
CA VAL A 33 5.32 -1.54 2.82
C VAL A 33 6.37 -0.43 2.81
N GLN A 34 7.18 -0.30 3.87
CA GLN A 34 8.27 0.68 3.92
C GLN A 34 9.31 0.46 2.82
N LEU A 35 9.68 -0.80 2.54
CA LEU A 35 10.59 -1.13 1.45
C LEU A 35 10.01 -0.72 0.09
N PHE A 36 8.73 -1.03 -0.18
CA PHE A 36 8.09 -0.64 -1.43
C PHE A 36 7.99 0.88 -1.58
N GLN A 37 7.69 1.61 -0.51
CA GLN A 37 7.69 3.07 -0.54
C GLN A 37 9.08 3.63 -0.87
N ALA A 38 10.14 3.12 -0.23
CA ALA A 38 11.53 3.54 -0.52
C ALA A 38 11.94 3.26 -1.98
N ILE A 39 11.52 2.13 -2.54
CA ILE A 39 11.75 1.80 -3.96
C ILE A 39 11.00 2.78 -4.87
N LEU A 40 9.74 3.08 -4.57
CA LEU A 40 8.93 4.02 -5.35
C LEU A 40 9.53 5.43 -5.33
N ASP A 41 10.00 5.90 -4.18
CA ASP A 41 10.66 7.20 -4.04
C ASP A 41 11.93 7.29 -4.90
N GLN A 42 12.67 6.19 -5.02
CA GLN A 42 13.85 6.10 -5.88
C GLN A 42 13.51 6.03 -7.38
N ILE A 43 12.41 5.37 -7.75
CA ILE A 43 11.98 5.19 -9.15
C ILE A 43 11.26 6.43 -9.69
N GLN A 44 10.46 7.12 -8.87
CA GLN A 44 9.69 8.29 -9.28
C GLN A 44 10.48 9.30 -10.12
N PRO A 45 11.68 9.76 -9.73
CA PRO A 45 12.44 10.73 -10.52
C PRO A 45 12.94 10.18 -11.87
N CYS A 46 12.99 8.85 -12.03
CA CYS A 46 13.35 8.19 -13.29
C CYS A 46 12.17 8.09 -14.26
N LEU A 47 10.94 8.37 -13.82
CA LEU A 47 9.76 8.35 -14.68
C LEU A 47 9.74 9.58 -15.60
N ARG A 48 9.11 9.41 -16.77
CA ARG A 48 8.94 10.51 -17.72
C ARG A 48 7.98 11.55 -17.14
N ARG A 49 8.37 12.82 -17.21
CA ARG A 49 7.58 13.95 -16.69
C ARG A 49 6.26 14.19 -17.41
N ASP A 50 6.14 13.71 -18.65
CA ASP A 50 4.91 13.76 -19.44
C ASP A 50 3.97 12.60 -19.14
N SER A 51 4.27 11.72 -18.19
CA SER A 51 3.37 10.66 -17.74
C SER A 51 2.56 11.12 -16.54
N ASN A 52 1.26 10.81 -16.51
CA ASN A 52 0.43 11.01 -15.31
C ASN A 52 0.99 10.25 -14.09
N TYR A 53 1.76 9.18 -14.33
CA TYR A 53 2.41 8.39 -13.27
C TYR A 53 3.64 9.07 -12.64
N PHE A 54 4.10 10.20 -13.17
CA PHE A 54 5.18 10.98 -12.54
C PHE A 54 4.73 11.58 -11.19
N ASN A 55 3.44 11.87 -11.04
CA ASN A 55 2.85 12.40 -9.82
C ASN A 55 2.13 11.27 -9.04
N LEU A 56 2.87 10.57 -8.17
CA LEU A 56 2.33 9.47 -7.38
C LEU A 56 1.21 9.91 -6.43
N ASP A 57 1.22 11.15 -5.93
CA ASP A 57 0.16 11.66 -5.06
C ASP A 57 -1.17 11.81 -5.80
N LYS A 58 -1.13 12.27 -7.06
CA LYS A 58 -2.31 12.30 -7.93
C LYS A 58 -2.89 10.91 -8.16
N ILE A 59 -2.03 9.92 -8.43
CA ILE A 59 -2.46 8.51 -8.59
C ILE A 59 -3.13 8.01 -7.32
N LYS A 60 -2.54 8.26 -6.14
CA LYS A 60 -3.10 7.83 -4.85
C LYS A 60 -4.48 8.42 -4.62
N ASN A 61 -4.71 9.67 -4.99
CA ASN A 61 -6.00 10.34 -4.86
C ASN A 61 -7.06 9.84 -5.85
N GLU A 62 -6.65 9.40 -7.04
CA GLU A 62 -7.54 8.85 -8.07
C GLU A 62 -7.80 7.33 -7.90
N ALA A 63 -6.96 6.65 -7.13
CA ALA A 63 -7.09 5.23 -6.84
C ALA A 63 -8.30 4.97 -5.92
N HIS A 64 -8.98 3.85 -6.14
CA HIS A 64 -10.06 3.39 -5.28
C HIS A 64 -9.90 1.90 -4.96
N TRP A 65 -10.39 1.52 -3.79
CA TRP A 65 -10.44 0.13 -3.38
C TRP A 65 -11.68 -0.54 -3.96
N ASP A 66 -11.47 -1.65 -4.65
CA ASP A 66 -12.50 -2.53 -5.18
C ASP A 66 -12.69 -3.67 -4.19
N GLU A 67 -13.78 -3.62 -3.41
CA GLU A 67 -14.13 -4.61 -2.40
C GLU A 67 -14.42 -5.99 -3.00
N ASP A 68 -15.06 -6.03 -4.18
CA ASP A 68 -15.47 -7.28 -4.83
C ASP A 68 -14.25 -8.09 -5.26
N ASN A 69 -13.20 -7.41 -5.72
CA ASN A 69 -11.97 -8.02 -6.18
C ASN A 69 -10.81 -7.94 -5.16
N GLN A 70 -11.05 -7.36 -3.99
CA GLN A 70 -10.07 -7.08 -2.93
C GLN A 70 -8.75 -6.50 -3.47
N LYS A 71 -8.84 -5.45 -4.31
CA LYS A 71 -7.66 -4.82 -4.92
C LYS A 71 -7.82 -3.33 -5.13
N TRP A 72 -6.69 -2.63 -5.19
CA TRP A 72 -6.66 -1.23 -5.63
C TRP A 72 -6.80 -1.14 -7.14
N ILE A 73 -7.70 -0.28 -7.60
CA ILE A 73 -7.84 0.10 -9.00
C ILE A 73 -7.12 1.43 -9.20
N LEU A 74 -6.06 1.40 -10.01
CA LEU A 74 -5.27 2.58 -10.35
C LEU A 74 -5.78 3.23 -11.65
N PRO A 75 -5.60 4.55 -11.84
CA PRO A 75 -5.86 5.21 -13.11
C PRO A 75 -5.02 4.60 -14.23
N LYS A 76 -5.52 4.63 -15.47
CA LYS A 76 -4.76 4.12 -16.62
C LYS A 76 -3.53 5.01 -16.86
N VAL A 77 -2.41 4.41 -17.23
CA VAL A 77 -1.21 5.15 -17.63
C VAL A 77 -1.51 5.94 -18.91
N ALA A 78 -1.25 7.24 -18.89
CA ALA A 78 -1.46 8.15 -19.99
C ALA A 78 -0.34 9.19 -20.06
N LEU A 79 -0.05 9.66 -21.27
CA LEU A 79 0.87 10.78 -21.48
C LEU A 79 0.08 12.09 -21.47
N GLU A 80 0.39 12.99 -20.55
CA GLU A 80 -0.14 14.35 -20.48
C GLU A 80 0.58 15.21 -21.55
N LYS A 81 -0.16 15.65 -22.56
CA LYS A 81 0.37 16.55 -23.59
C LYS A 81 0.46 17.96 -23.01
N THR A 82 1.67 18.42 -22.69
CA THR A 82 1.89 19.83 -22.36
C THR A 82 1.85 20.66 -23.65
N THR A 83 0.71 21.25 -23.97
CA THR A 83 0.64 22.33 -24.96
C THR A 83 0.97 23.64 -24.25
N MET A 84 2.10 24.27 -24.58
CA MET A 84 2.34 25.65 -24.16
C MET A 84 1.27 26.54 -24.81
N PRO A 85 0.55 27.37 -24.03
CA PRO A 85 -0.31 28.39 -24.62
C PRO A 85 0.59 29.36 -25.38
N PHE A 86 0.40 29.46 -26.70
CA PHE A 86 1.03 30.48 -27.50
C PHE A 86 0.41 31.82 -27.10
N VAL A 87 1.16 32.61 -26.33
CA VAL A 87 0.77 34.01 -26.05
C VAL A 87 1.30 34.83 -27.21
N GLU A 88 0.41 35.17 -28.14
CA GLU A 88 0.65 36.20 -29.15
C GLU A 88 0.80 37.54 -28.42
N THR A 89 2.05 37.96 -28.18
CA THR A 89 2.35 39.34 -27.83
C THR A 89 2.06 40.21 -29.06
N VAL A 90 0.95 40.93 -29.02
CA VAL A 90 0.59 42.03 -29.94
C VAL A 90 1.28 43.32 -29.49
#